data_AF-A0A1B6JNE6-F1
#
_entry.id   AF-A0A1B6JNE6-F1
#
_cell.length_a   1.000
_cell.length_b   1.000
_cell.length_c   1.000
_cell.angle_alpha   90.00
_cell.angle_beta   90.00
_cell.angle_gamma   90.00
#
_symmetry.space_group_name_H-M   'P 1'
#
loop_
_entity.id
_entity.type
_entity.pdbx_description
1 polymer ?
#
loop_
_entity_poly.entity_id
_entity_poly.type
_entity_poly.pdbx_seq_one_letter_code
_entity_poly.pdbx_strand_id
1 'polypeptide(L)'
;DVVADMSAVLLGWVGGEGAVAMEALSDQEVSLDCTRVIRRFMSNPHIPLPERIFRSKWHSNKFVRGGYSHTTAECDKTGCGPDTLAQPIYSQHSSDAKQPVVLLAGEAVHTTHFSTTHGAFLSGVSQAQVIVDYMNKDSV
;
A
#
# COMPACT_ATOMS: atom_id res chain seq x y z
N ASP A 1 1.37 12.47 -10.69
CA ASP A 1 1.92 13.29 -9.61
C ASP A 1 2.74 14.43 -10.16
N VAL A 2 2.45 15.64 -9.70
CA VAL A 2 3.23 16.84 -9.98
C VAL A 2 3.65 17.37 -8.61
N VAL A 3 4.95 17.59 -8.42
CA VAL A 3 5.43 18.31 -7.25
C VAL A 3 5.21 19.79 -7.54
N ALA A 4 3.99 20.26 -7.29
CA ALA A 4 3.62 21.65 -7.52
C ALA A 4 4.42 22.57 -6.58
N ASP A 5 4.66 23.79 -7.05
CA ASP A 5 5.30 24.87 -6.27
C ASP A 5 6.73 24.59 -5.77
N MET A 6 7.39 23.54 -6.30
CA MET A 6 8.80 23.27 -6.06
C MET A 6 9.61 23.40 -7.36
N SER A 7 10.48 24.41 -7.41
CA SER A 7 11.43 24.57 -8.53
C SER A 7 12.51 23.48 -8.48
N ALA A 8 12.89 22.97 -9.65
CA ALA A 8 14.02 22.05 -9.83
C ALA A 8 13.92 20.71 -9.05
N VAL A 9 12.70 20.18 -8.89
CA VAL A 9 12.47 18.82 -8.35
C VAL A 9 12.16 17.85 -9.48
N LEU A 10 12.80 16.69 -9.44
CA LEU A 10 12.45 15.54 -10.27
C LEU A 10 11.82 14.46 -9.38
N LEU A 11 10.66 13.96 -9.80
CA LEU A 11 9.97 12.84 -9.18
C LEU A 11 10.04 11.63 -10.12
N GLY A 12 10.34 10.47 -9.55
CA GLY A 12 10.43 9.21 -10.29
C GLY A 12 9.88 8.04 -9.48
N TRP A 13 9.50 6.99 -10.19
CA TRP A 13 8.97 5.77 -9.62
C TRP A 13 9.92 4.61 -9.89
N VAL A 14 10.07 3.75 -8.89
CA VAL A 14 10.78 2.49 -9.00
C VAL A 14 9.83 1.40 -8.55
N GLY A 15 9.63 0.39 -9.40
CA GLY A 15 8.72 -0.73 -9.14
C GLY A 15 9.44 -2.07 -9.15
N GLY A 16 8.72 -3.13 -8.76
CA GLY A 16 9.22 -4.50 -8.75
C GLY A 16 10.43 -4.70 -7.83
N GLU A 17 11.31 -5.63 -8.20
CA GLU A 17 12.55 -5.95 -7.46
C GLU A 17 13.48 -4.73 -7.36
N GLY A 18 13.44 -3.83 -8.34
CA GLY A 18 14.20 -2.59 -8.33
C GLY A 18 13.85 -1.68 -7.15
N ALA A 19 12.60 -1.69 -6.69
CA ALA A 19 12.18 -0.90 -5.53
C ALA A 19 12.86 -1.40 -4.25
N VAL A 20 12.99 -2.72 -4.09
CA VAL A 20 13.67 -3.35 -2.94
C VAL A 20 15.17 -3.09 -3.00
N ALA A 21 15.79 -3.30 -4.17
CA ALA A 21 17.21 -3.03 -4.37
C ALA A 21 17.57 -1.56 -4.11
N MET A 22 16.70 -0.63 -4.53
CA MET A 22 16.87 0.80 -4.31
C MET A 22 17.03 1.14 -2.82
N GLU A 23 16.29 0.49 -1.92
CA GLU A 23 16.36 0.81 -0.48
C GLU A 23 17.75 0.58 0.12
N ALA A 24 18.53 -0.37 -0.42
CA ALA A 24 19.86 -0.75 0.04
C ALA A 24 20.98 0.20 -0.41
N LEU A 25 20.78 0.95 -1.50
CA LEU A 25 21.78 1.89 -2.02
C LEU A 25 21.97 3.10 -1.09
N SER A 26 23.12 3.75 -1.12
CA SER A 26 23.32 5.06 -0.49
C SER A 26 22.72 6.18 -1.35
N ASP A 27 22.41 7.33 -0.73
CA ASP A 27 21.90 8.49 -1.48
C ASP A 27 22.92 9.00 -2.52
N GLN A 28 24.22 8.81 -2.27
CA GLN A 28 25.29 9.17 -3.21
C GLN A 28 25.24 8.29 -4.47
N GLU A 29 25.08 6.97 -4.32
CA GLU A 29 24.96 6.05 -5.46
C GLU A 29 23.73 6.38 -6.30
N VAL A 30 22.58 6.59 -5.65
CA VAL A 30 21.34 6.99 -6.33
C VAL A 30 21.51 8.31 -7.07
N SER A 31 22.13 9.31 -6.42
CA SER A 31 22.41 10.62 -7.02
C SER A 31 23.25 10.50 -8.30
N LEU A 32 24.34 9.74 -8.25
CA LEU A 32 25.23 9.52 -9.39
C LEU A 32 24.53 8.76 -10.52
N ASP A 33 23.82 7.69 -10.19
CA ASP A 33 23.17 6.81 -11.17
C ASP A 33 22.01 7.51 -11.87
N CYS A 34 21.13 8.17 -11.12
CA CYS A 34 20.03 8.96 -11.69
C CYS A 34 20.57 10.09 -12.58
N THR A 35 21.59 10.83 -12.11
CA THR A 35 22.18 11.90 -12.92
C THR A 35 22.82 11.37 -14.19
N ARG A 36 23.51 10.22 -14.13
CA ARG A 36 24.10 9.58 -15.33
C ARG A 36 23.03 9.23 -16.36
N VAL A 37 21.90 8.68 -15.92
CA VAL A 37 20.75 8.36 -16.80
C VAL A 37 20.22 9.64 -17.44
N ILE A 38 19.95 10.68 -16.66
CA ILE A 38 19.40 11.95 -17.16
C ILE A 38 20.37 12.60 -18.16
N ARG A 39 21.67 12.70 -17.83
CA ARG A 39 22.69 13.25 -18.73
C ARG A 39 22.73 12.53 -20.07
N ARG A 40 22.62 11.19 -20.06
CA ARG A 40 22.59 10.37 -21.28
C ARG A 40 21.36 10.65 -22.12
N PHE A 41 20.16 10.65 -21.53
CA PHE A 41 18.91 10.87 -22.27
C PHE A 41 18.75 12.31 -22.78
N MET A 42 19.26 13.28 -22.02
CA MET A 42 19.24 14.70 -22.42
C MET A 42 20.43 15.10 -23.30
N SER A 43 21.39 14.21 -23.53
CA SER A 43 22.65 14.52 -24.22
C SER A 43 23.37 15.76 -23.66
N ASN A 44 23.28 15.98 -22.34
CA ASN A 44 23.85 17.14 -21.66
C ASN A 44 24.72 16.67 -20.48
N PRO A 45 26.06 16.70 -20.60
CA PRO A 45 26.96 16.25 -19.54
C PRO A 45 27.04 17.22 -18.34
N HIS A 46 26.54 18.45 -18.48
CA HIS A 46 26.67 19.50 -17.46
C HIS A 46 25.52 19.54 -16.44
N ILE A 47 24.53 18.66 -16.57
CA ILE A 47 23.45 18.56 -15.58
C ILE A 47 24.07 18.27 -14.20
N PRO A 48 23.84 19.11 -13.18
CA PRO A 48 24.48 18.94 -11.87
C PRO A 48 23.92 17.72 -11.14
N LEU A 49 24.64 17.26 -10.11
CA LEU A 49 24.09 16.30 -9.16
C LEU A 49 22.98 16.98 -8.34
N PRO A 50 21.92 16.26 -7.93
CA PRO A 50 20.91 16.79 -7.03
C PRO A 50 21.51 17.12 -5.66
N GLU A 51 21.08 18.25 -5.08
CA GLU A 51 21.50 18.66 -3.74
C GLU A 51 20.93 17.77 -2.64
N ARG A 52 19.73 17.21 -2.86
CA ARG A 52 19.01 16.36 -1.90
C ARG A 52 18.34 15.21 -2.61
N ILE A 53 18.41 14.03 -1.99
CA ILE A 53 17.68 12.85 -2.40
C ILE A 53 16.65 12.56 -1.30
N PHE A 54 15.38 12.38 -1.71
CA PHE A 54 14.33 11.86 -0.86
C PHE A 54 13.79 10.59 -1.50
N ARG A 55 13.69 9.53 -0.71
CA ARG A 55 13.26 8.23 -1.19
C ARG A 55 12.46 7.50 -0.12
N SER A 56 11.37 6.89 -0.52
CA SER A 56 10.60 6.02 0.35
C SER A 56 11.34 4.71 0.58
N LYS A 57 11.10 4.10 1.73
CA LYS A 57 11.59 2.76 2.10
C LYS A 57 10.44 1.91 2.64
N TRP A 58 9.44 1.69 1.78
CA TRP A 58 8.19 1.03 2.20
C TRP A 58 8.39 -0.45 2.50
N HIS A 59 9.29 -1.13 1.78
CA HIS A 59 9.54 -2.56 1.96
C HIS A 59 10.21 -2.86 3.31
N SER A 60 11.27 -2.14 3.65
CA SER A 60 11.98 -2.33 4.93
C SER A 60 11.26 -1.71 6.14
N ASN A 61 10.23 -0.88 5.93
CA ASN A 61 9.45 -0.33 7.03
C ASN A 61 8.66 -1.44 7.75
N LYS A 62 8.99 -1.69 9.03
CA LYS A 62 8.41 -2.77 9.84
C LYS A 62 6.88 -2.71 10.00
N PHE A 63 6.27 -1.54 9.81
CA PHE A 63 4.82 -1.32 9.96
C PHE A 63 4.05 -1.41 8.64
N VAL A 64 4.72 -1.29 7.49
CA VAL A 64 4.05 -1.22 6.17
C VAL A 64 4.44 -2.41 5.28
N ARG A 65 5.73 -2.79 5.28
CA ARG A 65 6.27 -4.01 4.63
C ARG A 65 6.03 -4.13 3.12
N GLY A 66 5.64 -3.05 2.45
CA GLY A 66 5.30 -3.04 1.03
C GLY A 66 4.65 -1.72 0.61
N GLY A 67 4.43 -1.53 -0.70
CA GLY A 67 3.75 -0.34 -1.22
C GLY A 67 2.24 -0.41 -1.01
N TYR A 68 1.61 -1.40 -1.63
CA TYR A 68 0.17 -1.67 -1.57
C TYR A 68 -0.09 -3.10 -2.01
N SER A 69 -1.27 -3.62 -1.68
CA SER A 69 -1.71 -4.97 -2.02
C SER A 69 -1.81 -5.20 -3.53
N HIS A 70 -1.70 -6.46 -3.93
CA HIS A 70 -1.92 -6.91 -5.31
C HIS A 70 -2.41 -8.36 -5.27
N THR A 71 -3.48 -8.66 -6.00
CA THR A 71 -3.98 -10.04 -6.16
C THR A 71 -3.02 -10.83 -7.03
N THR A 72 -2.37 -11.83 -6.45
CA THR A 72 -1.43 -12.68 -7.18
C THR A 72 -2.15 -13.76 -7.98
N ALA A 73 -1.48 -14.34 -8.98
CA ALA A 73 -2.03 -15.49 -9.72
C ALA A 73 -2.36 -16.70 -8.81
N GLU A 74 -1.74 -16.80 -7.62
CA GLU A 74 -2.05 -17.86 -6.67
C GLU A 74 -3.36 -17.60 -5.92
N CYS A 75 -3.69 -16.32 -5.66
CA CYS A 75 -4.98 -15.91 -5.13
C CYS A 75 -6.11 -16.34 -6.05
N ASP A 76 -5.95 -16.12 -7.37
CA ASP A 76 -6.95 -16.53 -8.37
C ASP A 76 -7.16 -18.05 -8.40
N LYS A 77 -6.07 -18.84 -8.35
CA LYS A 77 -6.15 -20.32 -8.34
C LYS A 77 -6.83 -20.87 -7.10
N THR A 78 -6.57 -20.28 -5.94
CA THR A 78 -7.09 -20.73 -4.65
C THR A 78 -8.47 -20.15 -4.34
N GLY A 79 -8.92 -19.17 -5.12
CA GLY A 79 -10.16 -18.43 -4.86
C GLY A 79 -10.09 -17.58 -3.59
N CYS A 80 -8.88 -17.28 -3.09
CA CYS A 80 -8.70 -16.39 -1.95
C CYS A 80 -8.41 -14.97 -2.42
N GLY A 81 -8.85 -13.97 -1.66
CA GLY A 81 -8.63 -12.57 -2.03
C GLY A 81 -9.21 -11.59 -1.02
N PRO A 82 -9.43 -10.33 -1.44
CA PRO A 82 -10.05 -9.31 -0.58
C PRO A 82 -11.39 -9.75 0.02
N ASP A 83 -12.23 -10.48 -0.74
CA ASP A 83 -13.50 -11.03 -0.25
C ASP A 83 -13.32 -11.97 0.96
N THR A 84 -12.24 -12.77 0.95
CA THR A 84 -11.87 -13.66 2.05
C THR A 84 -11.46 -12.85 3.27
N LEU A 85 -10.66 -11.80 3.08
CA LEU A 85 -10.23 -10.91 4.15
C LEU A 85 -11.40 -10.11 4.76
N ALA A 86 -12.43 -9.82 3.96
CA ALA A 86 -13.61 -9.09 4.40
C ALA A 86 -14.55 -9.89 5.31
N GLN A 87 -14.39 -11.22 5.38
CA GLN A 87 -15.24 -12.07 6.22
C GLN A 87 -14.88 -11.94 7.71
N PRO A 88 -15.84 -11.58 8.58
CA PRO A 88 -15.60 -11.58 10.02
C PRO A 88 -15.35 -12.99 10.56
N ILE A 89 -14.48 -13.09 11.56
CA ILE A 89 -14.33 -14.30 12.36
C ILE A 89 -15.29 -14.20 13.54
N TYR A 90 -16.21 -15.16 13.63
CA TYR A 90 -17.22 -15.23 14.69
C TYR A 90 -16.76 -16.12 15.84
N SER A 91 -17.30 -15.84 17.03
CA SER A 91 -17.02 -16.63 18.23
C SER A 91 -17.56 -18.06 18.11
N GLN A 92 -16.74 -19.03 18.53
CA GLN A 92 -17.15 -20.44 18.63
C GLN A 92 -17.60 -20.83 20.06
N HIS A 93 -17.41 -19.94 21.03
CA HIS A 93 -17.58 -20.24 22.46
C HIS A 93 -18.55 -19.30 23.19
N SER A 94 -19.09 -18.28 22.53
CA SER A 94 -20.14 -17.44 23.10
C SER A 94 -21.50 -18.13 22.99
N SER A 95 -22.43 -17.71 23.85
CA SER A 95 -23.85 -18.05 23.73
C SER A 95 -24.45 -17.59 22.40
N ASP A 96 -23.87 -16.56 21.79
CA ASP A 96 -24.24 -16.06 20.47
C ASP A 96 -23.18 -16.36 19.42
N ALA A 97 -23.44 -17.38 18.59
CA ALA A 97 -22.55 -17.79 17.49
C ALA A 97 -22.38 -16.71 16.39
N LYS A 98 -23.17 -15.62 16.41
CA LYS A 98 -23.05 -14.50 15.48
C LYS A 98 -22.26 -13.33 16.03
N GLN A 99 -21.64 -13.46 17.21
CA GLN A 99 -20.76 -12.44 17.77
C GLN A 99 -19.47 -12.32 16.94
N PRO A 100 -19.25 -11.19 16.23
CA PRO A 100 -18.00 -11.00 15.51
C PRO A 100 -16.87 -10.70 16.50
N VAL A 101 -15.74 -11.39 16.36
CA VAL A 101 -14.58 -11.30 17.27
C VAL A 101 -13.38 -10.67 16.58
N VAL A 102 -13.14 -11.01 15.32
CA VAL A 102 -12.08 -10.40 14.51
C VAL A 102 -12.68 -9.89 13.21
N LEU A 103 -12.46 -8.62 12.93
CA LEU A 103 -12.81 -7.98 11.68
C LEU A 103 -11.56 -7.33 11.10
N LEU A 104 -11.39 -7.40 9.79
CA LEU A 104 -10.27 -6.78 9.09
C LEU A 104 -10.79 -5.67 8.20
N ALA A 105 -10.14 -4.52 8.25
CA ALA A 105 -10.38 -3.38 7.36
C ALA A 105 -9.05 -2.87 6.82
N GLY A 106 -9.10 -2.08 5.74
CA GLY A 106 -7.93 -1.52 5.10
C GLY A 106 -7.95 -1.71 3.59
N GLU A 107 -6.93 -1.17 2.92
CA GLU A 107 -6.88 -1.15 1.45
C GLU A 107 -6.99 -2.56 0.85
N ALA A 108 -6.34 -3.56 1.45
CA ALA A 108 -6.34 -4.93 0.96
C ALA A 108 -7.68 -5.67 1.10
N VAL A 109 -8.65 -5.10 1.84
CA VAL A 109 -9.92 -5.75 2.16
C VAL A 109 -11.02 -5.38 1.16
N HIS A 110 -10.91 -4.21 0.51
CA HIS A 110 -11.96 -3.78 -0.41
C HIS A 110 -11.90 -4.55 -1.73
N THR A 111 -13.02 -5.17 -2.08
CA THR A 111 -13.11 -6.17 -3.17
C THR A 111 -12.83 -5.60 -4.56
N THR A 112 -13.32 -4.38 -4.81
CA THR A 112 -13.17 -3.69 -6.10
C THR A 112 -12.19 -2.51 -6.11
N HIS A 113 -11.77 -2.02 -4.93
CA HIS A 113 -10.97 -0.80 -4.78
C HIS A 113 -9.74 -1.05 -3.89
N PHE A 114 -9.18 -2.26 -3.93
CA PHE A 114 -7.92 -2.55 -3.25
C PHE A 114 -6.77 -1.69 -3.79
N SER A 115 -5.70 -1.55 -3.01
CA SER A 115 -4.56 -0.65 -3.27
C SER A 115 -4.88 0.84 -3.23
N THR A 116 -6.07 1.25 -2.76
CA THR A 116 -6.49 2.66 -2.73
C THR A 116 -6.88 3.16 -1.34
N THR A 117 -6.70 4.47 -1.12
CA THR A 117 -7.12 5.13 0.12
C THR A 117 -8.63 5.12 0.31
N HIS A 118 -9.41 5.31 -0.77
CA HIS A 118 -10.88 5.28 -0.66
C HIS A 118 -11.39 3.86 -0.39
N GLY A 119 -10.76 2.82 -0.95
CA GLY A 119 -11.05 1.43 -0.59
C GLY A 119 -10.77 1.12 0.88
N ALA A 120 -9.66 1.64 1.43
CA ALA A 120 -9.38 1.53 2.86
C ALA A 120 -10.46 2.20 3.73
N PHE A 121 -10.91 3.39 3.34
CA PHE A 121 -12.00 4.08 4.03
C PHE A 121 -13.31 3.29 3.97
N LEU A 122 -13.72 2.88 2.77
CA LEU A 122 -14.99 2.17 2.55
C LEU A 122 -15.03 0.80 3.24
N SER A 123 -13.92 0.05 3.24
CA SER A 123 -13.84 -1.20 4.01
C SER A 123 -13.99 -0.96 5.50
N GLY A 124 -13.39 0.11 6.05
CA GLY A 124 -13.59 0.51 7.44
C GLY A 124 -15.05 0.80 7.78
N VAL A 125 -15.75 1.57 6.93
CA VAL A 125 -17.19 1.85 7.09
C VAL A 125 -18.00 0.55 7.06
N SER A 126 -17.71 -0.36 6.12
CA SER A 126 -18.41 -1.64 6.00
C SER A 126 -18.23 -2.51 7.25
N GLN A 127 -17.02 -2.64 7.78
CA GLN A 127 -16.77 -3.45 8.97
C GLN A 127 -17.34 -2.81 10.25
N ALA A 128 -17.36 -1.48 10.34
CA ALA A 128 -18.05 -0.79 11.42
C ALA A 128 -19.57 -1.08 11.40
N GLN A 129 -20.18 -1.16 10.21
CA GLN A 129 -21.60 -1.51 10.09
C GLN A 129 -21.88 -2.94 10.61
N VAL A 130 -20.98 -3.90 10.40
CA VAL A 130 -21.11 -5.26 10.96
C VAL A 130 -21.21 -5.21 12.49
N ILE A 131 -20.42 -4.37 13.14
CA ILE A 131 -20.44 -4.18 14.60
C ILE A 131 -21.76 -3.53 15.04
N VAL A 132 -22.20 -2.47 14.36
CA VAL A 132 -23.47 -1.79 14.65
C VAL A 132 -24.65 -2.74 14.50
N ASP A 133 -24.70 -3.50 13.41
CA ASP A 133 -25.75 -4.48 13.15
C ASP A 133 -25.76 -5.60 14.20
N TYR A 134 -24.59 -5.98 14.73
CA TYR A 134 -24.50 -6.92 15.83
C TYR A 134 -25.09 -6.34 17.12
N MET A 135 -24.65 -5.15 17.52
CA MET A 135 -25.10 -4.50 18.77
C MET A 135 -26.61 -4.19 18.76
N ASN A 136 -27.16 -3.86 17.59
CA ASN A 136 -28.58 -3.55 17.45
C ASN A 136 -29.49 -4.80 17.44
N LYS A 137 -28.96 -6.00 17.21
CA LYS A 137 -29.76 -7.25 17.32
C LYS A 137 -30.26 -7.50 18.74
N ASP A 138 -29.53 -7.02 19.74
CA ASP A 138 -29.89 -7.12 21.16
C ASP A 138 -30.85 -6.00 21.61
N SER A 139 -31.18 -5.05 20.73
CA SER A 139 -32.05 -3.89 21.03
C SER A 139 -33.51 -4.10 20.59
N VAL A 140 -33.88 -5.32 20.16
CA VAL A 140 -35.26 -5.71 19.76
C VAL A 140 -35.73 -6.90 20.56
#